data_AF-A0A8D1EX26-F1
#
_entry.id   AF-A0A8D1EX26-F1
#
_cell.length_a   1.000
_cell.length_b   1.000
_cell.length_c   1.000
_cell.angle_alpha   90.00
_cell.angle_beta   90.00
_cell.angle_gamma   90.00
#
_symmetry.space_group_name_H-M   'P 1'
#
loop_
_entity.id
_entity.type
_entity.pdbx_description
1 polymer ?
#
loop_
_entity_poly.entity_id
_entity_poly.type
_entity_poly.pdbx_seq_one_letter_code
_entity_poly.pdbx_strand_id
1 'polypeptide(L)'
;KLIDELEKENIQLTEELQKLEAELQETTTNSQIHEDIPETKIKFTSLENPESDRQFSNISYSCQVSSKVPYELQKGQALITFEKEEVAQNVIRMESHHVQMQGVKVKVMAKPASLKSGVRFQVHVEVSKMKINVTEIPDELPESQMRDKLELSFSKSRYGGGEVESVEYDRQARSAVVTFVESGVADRILKMKDYALYINENCHRVMVAPFMETHLEKFQVFSGVSKKTVLLSGLEDLQITDEETVEDFISIHFQREKNGGGEVEVVRCSLGQPHIVYFEE
;
A
#
# COMPACT_ATOMS: atom_id res chain seq x y z
N LYS A 1 35.67 41.15 -21.64
CA LYS A 1 34.97 40.33 -22.67
C LYS A 1 34.83 38.89 -22.19
N LEU A 2 35.86 38.04 -22.23
CA LEU A 2 35.74 36.65 -21.75
C LEU A 2 35.43 36.54 -20.24
N ILE A 3 36.00 37.43 -19.41
CA ILE A 3 35.76 37.44 -17.96
C ILE A 3 34.31 37.87 -17.65
N ASP A 4 33.81 38.89 -18.34
CA ASP A 4 32.42 39.36 -18.16
C ASP A 4 31.39 38.31 -18.64
N GLU A 5 31.71 37.53 -19.69
CA GLU A 5 30.87 36.40 -20.14
C GLU A 5 30.85 35.26 -19.12
N LEU A 6 32.00 34.92 -18.53
CA LEU A 6 32.11 33.90 -17.48
C LEU A 6 31.43 34.33 -16.17
N GLU A 7 31.48 35.61 -15.81
CA GLU A 7 30.75 36.13 -14.65
C GLU A 7 29.23 36.05 -14.88
N LYS A 8 28.76 36.33 -16.10
CA LYS A 8 27.35 36.23 -16.44
C LYS A 8 26.83 34.79 -16.42
N GLU A 9 27.61 33.84 -16.96
CA GLU A 9 27.29 32.40 -16.87
C GLU A 9 27.29 31.91 -15.41
N ASN A 10 28.25 32.33 -14.59
CA ASN A 10 28.26 31.96 -13.17
C ASN A 10 27.04 32.47 -12.41
N ILE A 11 26.62 33.71 -12.67
CA ILE A 11 25.42 34.27 -12.06
C ILE A 11 24.19 33.46 -12.48
N GLN A 12 24.06 33.15 -13.77
CA GLN A 12 22.93 32.38 -14.29
C GLN A 12 22.87 30.95 -13.73
N LEU A 13 24.02 30.27 -13.63
CA LEU A 13 24.12 28.94 -13.02
C LEU A 13 23.81 28.98 -11.52
N THR A 14 24.20 30.04 -10.82
CA THR A 14 23.90 30.21 -9.38
C THR A 14 22.40 30.43 -9.17
N GLU A 15 21.75 31.21 -10.04
CA GLU A 15 20.29 31.40 -10.03
C GLU A 15 19.53 30.10 -10.32
N GLU A 16 19.99 29.30 -11.29
CA GLU A 16 19.41 27.97 -11.55
C GLU A 16 19.59 27.02 -10.37
N LEU A 17 20.76 27.00 -9.74
CA LEU A 17 21.02 26.18 -8.55
C LEU A 17 20.10 26.57 -7.39
N GLN A 18 19.95 27.88 -7.13
CA GLN A 18 19.04 28.35 -6.07
C GLN A 18 17.58 28.03 -6.37
N LYS A 19 17.15 28.11 -7.63
CA LYS A 19 15.79 27.73 -8.04
C LYS A 19 15.56 26.22 -7.83
N LEU A 20 16.50 25.39 -8.25
CA LEU A 20 16.43 23.93 -8.07
C LEU A 20 16.46 23.54 -6.59
N GLU A 21 17.26 24.21 -5.76
CA GLU A 21 17.27 24.01 -4.31
C GLU A 21 15.94 24.40 -3.66
N ALA A 22 15.31 25.49 -4.11
CA ALA A 22 14.00 25.91 -3.63
C ALA A 22 12.91 24.91 -4.02
N GLU A 23 12.89 24.41 -5.27
CA GLU A 23 11.96 23.35 -5.71
C GLU A 23 12.16 22.07 -4.88
N LEU A 24 13.41 21.70 -4.57
CA LEU A 24 13.73 20.56 -3.70
C LEU A 24 13.23 20.76 -2.26
N GLN A 25 13.40 21.95 -1.67
CA GLN A 25 12.91 22.25 -0.32
C GLN A 25 11.38 22.32 -0.25
N GLU A 26 10.72 22.87 -1.28
CA GLU A 26 9.26 22.91 -1.37
C GLU A 26 8.67 21.50 -1.50
N THR A 27 9.34 20.62 -2.24
CA THR A 27 9.00 19.19 -2.31
C THR A 27 9.21 18.48 -0.97
N THR A 28 10.28 18.83 -0.23
CA THR A 28 10.62 18.21 1.06
C THR A 28 9.65 18.64 2.17
N THR A 29 9.20 19.90 2.18
CA THR A 29 8.30 20.45 3.20
C THR A 29 6.85 19.99 3.06
N ASN A 30 6.43 19.58 1.86
CA ASN A 30 5.12 18.97 1.60
C ASN A 30 5.09 17.45 1.81
N SER A 31 6.15 16.84 2.39
CA SER A 31 6.28 15.37 2.53
C SER A 31 5.39 14.71 3.60
N GLN A 32 4.29 15.36 4.01
CA GLN A 32 3.20 14.61 4.64
C GLN A 32 2.45 13.87 3.53
N ILE A 33 2.95 12.68 3.20
CA ILE A 33 2.33 11.80 2.21
C ILE A 33 1.06 11.25 2.84
N HIS A 34 -0.06 11.88 2.49
CA HIS A 34 -1.40 11.45 2.86
C HIS A 34 -1.93 10.58 1.71
N GLU A 35 -1.45 9.34 1.64
CA GLU A 35 -1.93 8.38 0.67
C GLU A 35 -2.95 7.44 1.31
N ASP A 36 -4.09 7.28 0.63
CA ASP A 36 -5.08 6.27 0.99
C ASP A 36 -4.49 4.88 0.69
N ILE A 37 -4.22 4.12 1.75
CA ILE A 37 -3.70 2.77 1.64
C ILE A 37 -4.76 1.89 0.95
N PRO A 38 -4.45 1.22 -0.18
CA PRO A 38 -5.42 0.38 -0.86
C PRO A 38 -5.85 -0.80 0.02
N GLU A 39 -7.15 -1.16 -0.05
CA GLU A 39 -7.67 -2.35 0.61
C GLU A 39 -6.94 -3.60 0.09
N THR A 40 -6.01 -4.12 0.89
CA THR A 40 -5.23 -5.30 0.53
C THR A 40 -5.93 -6.57 1.01
N LYS A 41 -6.28 -7.47 0.08
CA LYS A 41 -6.81 -8.79 0.43
C LYS A 41 -5.68 -9.71 0.90
N ILE A 42 -5.62 -9.95 2.20
CA ILE A 42 -4.62 -10.83 2.81
C ILE A 42 -5.05 -12.31 2.62
N LYS A 43 -4.13 -13.16 2.16
CA LYS A 43 -4.27 -14.62 2.18
C LYS A 43 -3.31 -15.19 3.23
N PHE A 44 -3.84 -15.81 4.27
CA PHE A 44 -3.04 -16.54 5.24
C PHE A 44 -2.62 -17.88 4.63
N THR A 45 -1.32 -18.06 4.39
CA THR A 45 -0.75 -19.22 3.70
C THR A 45 -0.22 -20.30 4.63
N SER A 46 0.17 -19.94 5.87
CA SER A 46 0.70 -20.89 6.85
C SER A 46 0.47 -20.42 8.28
N LEU A 47 0.25 -21.39 9.18
CA LEU A 47 0.26 -21.21 10.63
C LEU A 47 1.59 -21.76 11.14
N GLU A 48 2.49 -20.88 11.60
CA GLU A 48 3.68 -21.30 12.31
C GLU A 48 3.33 -21.50 13.79
N ASN A 49 3.44 -22.74 14.27
CA ASN A 49 3.31 -23.05 15.69
C ASN A 49 4.66 -22.78 16.37
N PRO A 50 4.76 -21.86 17.34
CA PRO A 50 6.02 -21.58 18.01
C PRO A 50 6.51 -22.80 18.80
N GLU A 51 7.83 -23.00 18.83
CA GLU A 51 8.50 -24.16 19.46
C GLU A 51 8.47 -24.16 21.00
N SER A 52 7.81 -23.18 21.63
CA SER A 52 7.83 -22.97 23.09
C SER A 52 6.47 -22.53 23.62
N ASP A 53 5.92 -23.29 24.58
CA ASP A 53 4.70 -23.00 25.33
C ASP A 53 4.80 -21.76 26.26
N ARG A 54 5.92 -21.02 26.27
CA ARG A 54 6.22 -19.99 27.29
C ARG A 54 6.30 -18.56 26.79
N GLN A 55 5.93 -18.29 25.54
CA GLN A 55 5.59 -16.93 25.12
C GLN A 55 4.25 -17.01 24.40
N PHE A 56 3.22 -16.50 25.06
CA PHE A 56 1.92 -16.25 24.45
C PHE A 56 2.06 -15.11 23.43
N SER A 57 2.78 -15.36 22.35
CA SER A 57 3.10 -14.36 21.34
C SER A 57 1.79 -13.88 20.70
N ASN A 58 1.60 -12.58 20.67
CA ASN A 58 0.57 -11.92 19.88
C ASN A 58 0.64 -12.42 18.42
N ILE A 59 -0.48 -12.36 17.70
CA ILE A 59 -0.48 -12.75 16.29
C ILE A 59 0.06 -11.57 15.50
N SER A 60 1.27 -11.68 14.96
CA SER A 60 1.80 -10.68 14.05
C SER A 60 1.62 -11.10 12.59
N TYR A 61 1.36 -10.12 11.73
CA TYR A 61 1.55 -10.26 10.30
C TYR A 61 2.29 -9.04 9.78
N SER A 62 3.01 -9.22 8.68
CA SER A 62 3.55 -8.07 7.95
C SER A 62 3.32 -8.22 6.46
N CYS A 63 3.00 -7.10 5.81
CA CYS A 63 2.85 -7.03 4.36
C CYS A 63 3.58 -5.81 3.81
N GLN A 64 4.09 -5.95 2.59
CA GLN A 64 4.66 -4.82 1.86
C GLN A 64 3.52 -4.13 1.09
N VAL A 65 3.49 -2.81 1.19
CA VAL A 65 2.55 -1.94 0.47
C VAL A 65 3.37 -0.98 -0.39
N SER A 66 3.04 -0.90 -1.67
CA SER A 66 3.58 0.06 -2.62
C SER A 66 2.47 0.99 -3.10
N SER A 67 2.77 2.28 -3.23
CA SER A 67 1.86 3.26 -3.81
C SER A 67 1.64 3.01 -5.29
N LYS A 68 0.42 3.28 -5.75
CA LYS A 68 0.06 3.26 -7.16
C LYS A 68 0.53 4.55 -7.82
N VAL A 69 1.64 4.50 -8.54
CA VAL A 69 2.20 5.68 -9.18
C VAL A 69 1.41 6.02 -10.44
N PRO A 70 0.82 7.23 -10.55
CA PRO A 70 0.14 7.65 -11.75
C PRO A 70 1.17 7.98 -12.85
N TYR A 71 0.95 7.42 -14.03
CA TYR A 71 1.69 7.73 -15.24
C TYR A 71 0.73 8.20 -16.33
N GLU A 72 1.08 9.29 -17.00
CA GLU A 72 0.28 9.83 -18.10
C GLU A 72 0.75 9.23 -19.43
N LEU A 73 0.02 8.22 -19.92
CA LEU A 73 0.28 7.64 -21.23
C LEU A 73 -0.14 8.63 -22.31
N GLN A 74 0.79 9.02 -23.17
CA GLN A 74 0.49 9.85 -24.32
C GLN A 74 -0.07 9.01 -25.46
N LYS A 75 -0.77 9.66 -26.40
CA LYS A 75 -1.27 9.00 -27.61
C LYS A 75 -0.15 8.28 -28.36
N GLY A 76 -0.40 7.02 -28.74
CA GLY A 76 0.55 6.17 -29.45
C GLY A 76 1.63 5.56 -28.55
N GLN A 77 1.42 5.55 -27.23
CA GLN A 77 2.30 4.91 -26.26
C GLN A 77 1.63 3.70 -25.61
N ALA A 78 2.47 2.76 -25.18
CA ALA A 78 2.08 1.69 -24.28
C ALA A 78 3.11 1.52 -23.18
N LEU A 79 2.68 1.04 -22.02
CA LEU A 79 3.55 0.58 -20.96
C LEU A 79 3.36 -0.91 -20.79
N ILE A 80 4.47 -1.61 -20.61
CA ILE A 80 4.50 -3.04 -20.34
C ILE A 80 5.31 -3.29 -19.09
N THR A 81 4.73 -4.02 -18.14
CA THR A 81 5.38 -4.43 -16.89
C THR A 81 5.62 -5.93 -16.92
N PHE A 82 6.84 -6.32 -16.55
CA PHE A 82 7.28 -7.71 -16.51
C PHE A 82 7.43 -8.18 -15.06
N GLU A 83 7.22 -9.48 -14.81
CA GLU A 83 7.40 -10.04 -13.47
C GLU A 83 8.86 -9.89 -12.98
N LYS A 84 9.82 -9.97 -13.91
CA LYS A 84 11.27 -9.92 -13.65
C LYS A 84 11.91 -8.65 -14.22
N GLU A 85 12.72 -7.97 -13.40
CA GLU A 85 13.52 -6.79 -13.79
C GLU A 85 14.45 -7.10 -14.98
N GLU A 86 15.07 -8.28 -14.99
CA GLU A 86 16.00 -8.69 -16.04
C GLU A 86 15.37 -8.67 -17.45
N VAL A 87 14.08 -9.01 -17.54
CA VAL A 87 13.34 -9.05 -18.80
C VAL A 87 13.13 -7.63 -19.32
N ALA A 88 12.69 -6.70 -18.47
CA ALA A 88 12.51 -5.31 -18.83
C ALA A 88 13.82 -4.68 -19.35
N GLN A 89 14.94 -4.96 -18.68
CA GLN A 89 16.27 -4.48 -19.10
C GLN A 89 16.70 -5.06 -20.46
N ASN A 90 16.39 -6.33 -20.74
CA ASN A 90 16.67 -6.94 -22.03
C ASN A 90 15.87 -6.28 -23.16
N VAL A 91 14.58 -6.01 -22.93
CA VAL A 91 13.70 -5.34 -23.90
C VAL A 91 14.17 -3.92 -24.20
N ILE A 92 14.56 -3.16 -23.16
CA ILE A 92 15.12 -1.81 -23.30
C ILE A 92 16.44 -1.85 -24.09
N ARG A 93 17.33 -2.80 -23.79
CA ARG A 93 18.63 -2.96 -24.47
C ARG A 93 18.49 -3.25 -25.97
N MET A 94 17.39 -3.88 -26.39
CA MET A 94 17.12 -4.13 -27.81
C MET A 94 16.60 -2.88 -28.55
N GLU A 95 16.14 -1.85 -27.83
CA GLU A 95 15.65 -0.54 -28.28
C GLU A 95 14.47 -0.54 -29.27
N SER A 96 14.51 -1.35 -30.33
CA SER A 96 13.52 -1.38 -31.40
C SER A 96 12.97 -2.78 -31.61
N HIS A 97 11.65 -2.88 -31.64
CA HIS A 97 10.90 -4.12 -31.83
C HIS A 97 9.97 -3.99 -33.03
N HIS A 98 9.74 -5.10 -33.74
CA HIS A 98 8.79 -5.14 -34.85
C HIS A 98 7.63 -6.04 -34.47
N VAL A 99 6.58 -5.44 -33.92
CA VAL A 99 5.41 -6.15 -33.42
C VAL A 99 4.49 -6.47 -34.60
N GLN A 100 4.09 -7.73 -34.71
CA GLN A 100 3.18 -8.19 -35.76
C GLN A 100 1.73 -8.03 -35.26
N MET A 101 0.99 -7.11 -35.86
CA MET A 101 -0.40 -6.78 -35.50
C MET A 101 -1.28 -6.93 -36.73
N GLN A 102 -2.25 -7.86 -36.70
CA GLN A 102 -3.21 -8.09 -37.80
C GLN A 102 -2.58 -8.16 -39.22
N GLY A 103 -1.41 -8.80 -39.35
CA GLY A 103 -0.72 -8.92 -40.64
C GLY A 103 0.19 -7.74 -41.03
N VAL A 104 0.18 -6.65 -40.27
CA VAL A 104 1.09 -5.50 -40.42
C VAL A 104 2.24 -5.58 -39.39
N LYS A 105 3.44 -5.18 -39.78
CA LYS A 105 4.58 -5.01 -38.86
C LYS A 105 4.66 -3.56 -38.42
N VAL A 106 4.47 -3.34 -37.12
CA VAL A 106 4.57 -2.02 -36.49
C VAL A 106 5.92 -1.92 -35.81
N LYS A 107 6.67 -0.84 -36.07
CA LYS A 107 7.93 -0.57 -35.39
C LYS A 107 7.65 0.13 -34.06
N VAL A 108 8.08 -0.48 -32.97
CA VAL A 108 7.88 0.01 -31.61
C VAL A 108 9.25 0.26 -30.97
N MET A 109 9.40 1.42 -30.33
CA MET A 109 10.62 1.79 -29.60
C MET A 109 10.44 1.57 -28.10
N ALA A 110 11.32 0.78 -27.50
CA ALA A 110 11.38 0.49 -26.08
C ALA A 110 12.32 1.46 -25.36
N LYS A 111 11.81 2.13 -24.34
CA LYS A 111 12.54 3.07 -23.49
C LYS A 111 12.27 2.77 -22.02
N PRO A 112 13.18 3.14 -21.12
CA PRO A 112 12.91 3.04 -19.69
C PRO A 112 11.71 3.92 -19.29
N ALA A 113 10.83 3.39 -18.45
CA ALA A 113 9.67 4.15 -17.96
C ALA A 113 10.08 5.04 -16.77
N SER A 114 10.13 6.35 -16.96
CA SER A 114 10.36 7.32 -15.88
C SER A 114 9.09 7.52 -15.06
N LEU A 115 9.03 6.89 -13.89
CA LEU A 115 7.92 7.02 -12.96
C LEU A 115 8.11 8.28 -12.10
N LYS A 116 6.98 8.91 -11.74
CA LYS A 116 6.95 9.93 -10.69
C LYS A 116 7.30 9.28 -9.34
N SER A 117 7.61 10.12 -8.35
CA SER A 117 7.94 9.61 -7.01
C SER A 117 6.77 8.81 -6.45
N GLY A 118 7.06 7.63 -5.93
CA GLY A 118 6.14 6.78 -5.17
C GLY A 118 6.76 6.37 -3.83
N VAL A 119 5.95 5.74 -2.98
CA VAL A 119 6.40 5.23 -1.69
C VAL A 119 6.15 3.73 -1.57
N ARG A 120 7.04 3.06 -0.85
CA ARG A 120 6.85 1.69 -0.41
C ARG A 120 7.16 1.58 1.07
N PHE A 121 6.38 0.80 1.79
CA PHE A 121 6.57 0.57 3.22
C PHE A 121 6.09 -0.83 3.59
N GLN A 122 6.54 -1.31 4.74
CA GLN A 122 6.07 -2.55 5.32
C GLN A 122 5.10 -2.21 6.45
N VAL A 123 3.87 -2.71 6.39
CA VAL A 123 2.92 -2.62 7.49
C VAL A 123 3.14 -3.85 8.36
N HIS A 124 3.49 -3.64 9.62
CA HIS A 124 3.50 -4.68 10.64
C HIS A 124 2.29 -4.49 11.54
N VAL A 125 1.49 -5.54 11.71
CA VAL A 125 0.31 -5.51 12.55
C VAL A 125 0.40 -6.62 13.58
N GLU A 126 0.18 -6.26 14.83
CA GLU A 126 0.22 -7.17 15.96
C GLU A 126 -1.15 -7.20 16.64
N VAL A 127 -1.78 -8.37 16.67
CA VAL A 127 -3.06 -8.60 17.31
C VAL A 127 -2.84 -9.19 18.68
N SER A 128 -3.27 -8.46 19.71
CA SER A 128 -3.08 -8.90 21.09
C SER A 128 -3.97 -10.09 21.44
N LYS A 129 -3.39 -11.10 22.10
CA LYS A 129 -4.15 -12.23 22.67
C LYS A 129 -4.71 -11.97 24.08
N MET A 130 -4.38 -10.82 24.65
CA MET A 130 -4.70 -10.44 26.03
C MET A 130 -5.48 -9.12 26.10
N LYS A 131 -5.55 -8.34 25.02
CA LYS A 131 -6.26 -7.07 24.98
C LYS A 131 -7.44 -7.10 23.99
N ILE A 132 -8.51 -6.41 24.35
CA ILE A 132 -9.66 -6.15 23.47
C ILE A 132 -10.00 -4.67 23.45
N ASN A 133 -10.56 -4.22 22.33
CA ASN A 133 -11.21 -2.92 22.20
C ASN A 133 -12.72 -3.09 22.38
N VAL A 134 -13.32 -2.23 23.19
CA VAL A 134 -14.76 -2.18 23.43
C VAL A 134 -15.26 -0.81 23.00
N THR A 135 -16.28 -0.75 22.15
CA THR A 135 -16.86 0.51 21.65
C THR A 135 -18.37 0.53 21.86
N GLU A 136 -18.98 1.69 21.58
CA GLU A 136 -20.42 1.96 21.82
C GLU A 136 -20.82 1.93 23.30
N ILE A 137 -19.87 2.23 24.19
CA ILE A 137 -20.10 2.19 25.64
C ILE A 137 -21.11 3.29 26.02
N PRO A 138 -22.20 2.98 26.75
CA PRO A 138 -23.22 3.96 27.15
C PRO A 138 -22.64 5.00 28.13
N ASP A 139 -23.03 6.26 27.97
CA ASP A 139 -22.52 7.35 28.82
C ASP A 139 -23.40 7.63 30.04
N GLU A 140 -23.68 6.59 30.84
CA GLU A 140 -24.66 6.65 31.93
C GLU A 140 -24.06 6.83 33.32
N LEU A 141 -22.78 6.53 33.49
CA LEU A 141 -22.08 6.58 34.78
C LEU A 141 -20.88 7.54 34.73
N PRO A 142 -20.44 8.08 35.89
CA PRO A 142 -19.15 8.75 36.01
C PRO A 142 -18.00 7.82 35.56
N GLU A 143 -16.91 8.41 35.09
CA GLU A 143 -15.79 7.69 34.47
C GLU A 143 -15.20 6.58 35.36
N SER A 144 -14.99 6.86 36.66
CA SER A 144 -14.50 5.86 37.62
C SER A 144 -15.46 4.67 37.76
N GLN A 145 -16.75 4.96 37.94
CA GLN A 145 -17.76 3.91 38.08
C GLN A 145 -17.94 3.10 36.80
N MET A 146 -17.78 3.73 35.63
CA MET A 146 -17.83 3.03 34.35
C MET A 146 -16.64 2.07 34.19
N ARG A 147 -15.43 2.48 34.56
CA ARG A 147 -14.24 1.60 34.57
C ARG A 147 -14.47 0.37 35.44
N ASP A 148 -14.85 0.60 36.70
CA ASP A 148 -15.15 -0.49 37.65
C ASP A 148 -16.24 -1.42 37.08
N LYS A 149 -17.23 -0.84 36.40
CA LYS A 149 -18.32 -1.61 35.82
C LYS A 149 -17.89 -2.47 34.63
N LEU A 150 -17.04 -1.95 33.77
CA LEU A 150 -16.45 -2.68 32.63
C LEU A 150 -15.58 -3.82 33.15
N GLU A 151 -14.71 -3.56 34.13
CA GLU A 151 -13.86 -4.57 34.78
C GLU A 151 -14.71 -5.71 35.38
N LEU A 152 -15.73 -5.36 36.16
CA LEU A 152 -16.66 -6.33 36.74
C LEU A 152 -17.49 -7.08 35.68
N SER A 153 -17.70 -6.52 34.50
CA SER A 153 -18.41 -7.22 33.43
C SER A 153 -17.49 -8.22 32.74
N PHE A 154 -16.31 -7.77 32.31
CA PHE A 154 -15.35 -8.57 31.56
C PHE A 154 -14.62 -9.62 32.42
N SER A 155 -14.67 -9.50 33.74
CA SER A 155 -14.25 -10.56 34.67
C SER A 155 -15.20 -11.74 34.76
N LYS A 156 -16.45 -11.61 34.29
CA LYS A 156 -17.45 -12.69 34.43
C LYS A 156 -17.25 -13.78 33.39
N SER A 157 -16.84 -14.96 33.84
CA SER A 157 -16.66 -16.15 32.99
C SER A 157 -17.92 -16.58 32.23
N ARG A 158 -19.12 -16.26 32.74
CA ARG A 158 -20.40 -16.56 32.07
C ARG A 158 -20.54 -15.90 30.68
N TYR A 159 -19.81 -14.82 30.44
CA TYR A 159 -19.76 -14.12 29.15
C TYR A 159 -18.41 -14.31 28.44
N GLY A 160 -17.73 -15.43 28.72
CA GLY A 160 -16.40 -15.72 28.15
C GLY A 160 -15.24 -14.97 28.82
N GLY A 161 -15.54 -14.10 29.79
CA GLY A 161 -14.60 -13.28 30.54
C GLY A 161 -13.57 -14.06 31.38
N GLY A 162 -12.68 -13.33 32.02
CA GLY A 162 -11.57 -13.84 32.84
C GLY A 162 -10.92 -12.72 33.63
N GLU A 163 -9.93 -13.04 34.46
CA GLU A 163 -9.27 -12.04 35.32
C GLU A 163 -8.74 -10.86 34.50
N VAL A 164 -9.19 -9.66 34.88
CA VAL A 164 -8.85 -8.40 34.22
C VAL A 164 -7.65 -7.79 34.93
N GLU A 165 -6.62 -7.45 34.17
CA GLU A 165 -5.43 -6.75 34.66
C GLU A 165 -5.68 -5.23 34.73
N SER A 166 -6.28 -4.66 33.68
CA SER A 166 -6.56 -3.22 33.60
C SER A 166 -7.71 -2.88 32.65
N VAL A 167 -8.35 -1.73 32.90
CA VAL A 167 -9.35 -1.13 32.01
C VAL A 167 -9.02 0.34 31.75
N GLU A 168 -8.68 0.66 30.52
CA GLU A 168 -8.42 2.01 30.03
C GLU A 168 -9.67 2.53 29.31
N TYR A 169 -10.56 3.20 30.04
CA TYR A 169 -11.77 3.80 29.49
C TYR A 169 -11.57 5.25 29.04
N ASP A 170 -11.98 5.56 27.82
CA ASP A 170 -12.11 6.90 27.24
C ASP A 170 -13.60 7.25 27.08
N ARG A 171 -14.05 8.21 27.89
CA ARG A 171 -15.43 8.70 27.87
C ARG A 171 -15.76 9.47 26.58
N GLN A 172 -14.82 10.24 26.04
CA GLN A 172 -15.06 11.06 24.84
C GLN A 172 -15.21 10.18 23.60
N ALA A 173 -14.35 9.17 23.47
CA ALA A 173 -14.41 8.21 22.37
C ALA A 173 -15.49 7.12 22.58
N ARG A 174 -16.12 7.07 23.76
CA ARG A 174 -17.07 6.00 24.18
C ARG A 174 -16.48 4.60 23.96
N SER A 175 -15.20 4.45 24.28
CA SER A 175 -14.42 3.24 24.05
C SER A 175 -13.56 2.86 25.27
N ALA A 176 -13.20 1.58 25.38
CA ALA A 176 -12.31 1.09 26.40
C ALA A 176 -11.35 0.04 25.83
N VAL A 177 -10.12 0.03 26.33
CA VAL A 177 -9.19 -1.10 26.18
C VAL A 177 -9.24 -1.92 27.46
N VAL A 178 -9.51 -3.21 27.33
CA VAL A 178 -9.52 -4.15 28.46
C VAL A 178 -8.35 -5.11 28.30
N THR A 179 -7.49 -5.19 29.31
CA THR A 179 -6.34 -6.10 29.35
C THR A 179 -6.64 -7.24 30.33
N PHE A 180 -6.42 -8.48 29.92
CA PHE A 180 -6.63 -9.69 30.73
C PHE A 180 -5.31 -10.28 31.18
N VAL A 181 -5.31 -10.93 32.34
CA VAL A 181 -4.15 -11.65 32.88
C VAL A 181 -3.87 -12.94 32.09
N GLU A 182 -4.93 -13.64 31.67
CA GLU A 182 -4.81 -14.90 30.94
C GLU A 182 -4.96 -14.72 29.43
N SER A 183 -4.04 -15.31 28.66
CA SER A 183 -4.16 -15.41 27.21
C SER A 183 -5.37 -16.26 26.80
N GLY A 184 -6.06 -15.87 25.74
CA GLY A 184 -7.21 -16.61 25.20
C GLY A 184 -8.56 -16.22 25.83
N VAL A 185 -8.56 -15.39 26.89
CA VAL A 185 -9.79 -14.70 27.35
C VAL A 185 -10.31 -13.78 26.24
N ALA A 186 -9.42 -13.00 25.62
CA ALA A 186 -9.75 -12.14 24.50
C ALA A 186 -10.43 -12.93 23.36
N ASP A 187 -9.85 -14.06 22.93
CA ASP A 187 -10.41 -14.90 21.87
C ASP A 187 -11.81 -15.43 22.19
N ARG A 188 -12.09 -15.78 23.45
CA ARG A 188 -13.42 -16.24 23.86
C ARG A 188 -14.45 -15.13 23.78
N ILE A 189 -14.09 -13.92 24.21
CA ILE A 189 -14.97 -12.75 24.16
C ILE A 189 -15.20 -12.35 22.69
N LEU A 190 -14.15 -12.33 21.86
CA LEU A 190 -14.24 -11.95 20.44
C LEU A 190 -15.13 -12.87 19.60
N LYS A 191 -15.33 -14.14 20.02
CA LYS A 191 -16.32 -15.03 19.40
C LYS A 191 -17.76 -14.58 19.66
N MET A 192 -18.00 -13.81 20.72
CA MET A 192 -19.28 -13.18 21.01
C MET A 192 -19.32 -11.81 20.31
N LYS A 193 -19.83 -11.77 19.08
CA LYS A 193 -19.88 -10.54 18.24
C LYS A 193 -20.57 -9.36 18.93
N ASP A 194 -21.56 -9.64 19.77
CA ASP A 194 -22.29 -8.64 20.54
C ASP A 194 -22.18 -8.97 22.03
N TYR A 195 -21.52 -8.10 22.80
CA TYR A 195 -21.36 -8.30 24.23
C TYR A 195 -22.44 -7.51 25.00
N ALA A 196 -23.15 -8.16 25.91
CA ALA A 196 -24.19 -7.55 26.72
C ALA A 196 -23.62 -6.94 28.00
N LEU A 197 -23.53 -5.61 28.05
CA LEU A 197 -23.12 -4.83 29.21
C LEU A 197 -24.35 -4.42 30.04
N TYR A 198 -24.46 -4.93 31.26
CA TYR A 198 -25.57 -4.64 32.15
C TYR A 198 -25.21 -3.52 33.11
N ILE A 199 -25.79 -2.33 32.96
CA ILE A 199 -25.58 -1.19 33.86
C ILE A 199 -26.86 -0.94 34.64
N ASN A 200 -26.78 -1.04 35.97
CA ASN A 200 -27.95 -1.03 36.86
C ASN A 200 -28.98 -2.06 36.39
N GLU A 201 -30.18 -1.63 35.99
CA GLU A 201 -31.25 -2.47 35.46
C GLU A 201 -31.28 -2.51 33.91
N ASN A 202 -30.43 -1.72 33.26
CA ASN A 202 -30.39 -1.59 31.80
C ASN A 202 -29.41 -2.59 31.17
N CYS A 203 -29.78 -3.12 30.01
CA CYS A 203 -28.93 -3.97 29.18
C CYS A 203 -28.53 -3.23 27.92
N HIS A 204 -27.24 -3.00 27.75
CA HIS A 204 -26.64 -2.32 26.62
C HIS A 204 -25.84 -3.31 25.80
N ARG A 205 -25.92 -3.21 24.47
CA ARG A 205 -25.05 -3.98 23.58
C ARG A 205 -23.82 -3.13 23.28
N VAL A 206 -22.65 -3.68 23.54
CA VAL A 206 -21.37 -3.06 23.21
C VAL A 206 -20.65 -3.91 22.18
N MET A 207 -19.89 -3.25 21.33
CA MET A 207 -19.12 -3.88 20.27
C MET A 207 -17.74 -4.24 20.81
N VAL A 208 -17.32 -5.49 20.62
CA VAL A 208 -15.98 -5.95 21.01
C VAL A 208 -15.19 -6.29 19.76
N ALA A 209 -13.98 -5.74 19.67
CA ALA A 209 -13.05 -5.90 18.57
C ALA A 209 -11.66 -6.31 19.10
N PRO A 210 -10.84 -7.00 18.29
CA PRO A 210 -9.48 -7.31 18.70
C PRO A 210 -8.67 -6.02 18.91
N PHE A 211 -7.77 -6.03 19.89
CA PHE A 211 -6.80 -4.96 20.03
C PHE A 211 -5.65 -5.19 19.04
N MET A 212 -5.38 -4.21 18.19
CA MET A 212 -4.39 -4.29 17.12
C MET A 212 -3.44 -3.11 17.23
N GLU A 213 -2.14 -3.38 17.25
CA GLU A 213 -1.10 -2.36 17.11
C GLU A 213 -0.57 -2.43 15.68
N THR A 214 -0.53 -1.27 15.02
CA THR A 214 -0.05 -1.14 13.64
C THR A 214 1.18 -0.26 13.62
N HIS A 215 2.25 -0.77 13.04
CA HIS A 215 3.51 -0.06 12.86
C HIS A 215 3.88 -0.02 11.38
N LEU A 216 4.33 1.15 10.93
CA LEU A 216 4.91 1.32 9.60
C LEU A 216 6.42 1.19 9.73
N GLU A 217 7.00 0.26 8.98
CA GLU A 217 8.43 0.02 8.91
C GLU A 217 8.94 0.15 7.48
N LYS A 218 10.27 0.25 7.34
CA LYS A 218 10.98 0.23 6.04
C LYS A 218 10.39 1.18 5.00
N PHE A 219 9.94 2.34 5.43
CA PHE A 219 9.48 3.40 4.53
C PHE A 219 10.60 3.81 3.58
N GLN A 220 10.32 3.73 2.28
CA GLN A 220 11.26 4.08 1.22
C GLN A 220 10.51 4.88 0.17
N VAL A 221 11.09 6.03 -0.19
CA VAL A 221 10.68 6.79 -1.36
C VAL A 221 11.43 6.23 -2.56
N PHE A 222 10.71 5.92 -3.63
CA PHE A 222 11.32 5.59 -4.91
C PHE A 222 10.96 6.67 -5.93
N SER A 223 11.95 7.12 -6.68
CA SER A 223 11.77 8.09 -7.75
C SER A 223 12.74 7.73 -8.87
N GLY A 224 12.27 7.75 -10.12
CA GLY A 224 13.15 7.56 -11.28
C GLY A 224 12.64 6.52 -12.25
N VAL A 225 13.56 5.73 -12.80
CA VAL A 225 13.28 4.76 -13.87
C VAL A 225 12.81 3.45 -13.25
N SER A 226 11.62 2.99 -13.67
CA SER A 226 11.13 1.67 -13.27
C SER A 226 12.08 0.58 -13.76
N LYS A 227 12.29 -0.39 -12.88
CA LYS A 227 13.14 -1.54 -13.13
C LYS A 227 12.41 -2.62 -13.93
N LYS A 228 11.08 -2.70 -13.78
CA LYS A 228 10.23 -3.74 -14.37
C LYS A 228 9.34 -3.24 -15.51
N THR A 229 9.17 -1.93 -15.64
CA THR A 229 8.26 -1.33 -16.63
C THR A 229 9.01 -0.67 -17.77
N VAL A 230 8.55 -0.93 -18.99
CA VAL A 230 9.12 -0.40 -20.24
C VAL A 230 8.08 0.46 -20.96
N LEU A 231 8.47 1.66 -21.37
CA LEU A 231 7.69 2.53 -22.24
C LEU A 231 7.91 2.14 -23.70
N LEU A 232 6.81 1.83 -24.37
CA LEU A 232 6.73 1.54 -25.79
C LEU A 232 6.14 2.75 -26.52
N SER A 233 6.79 3.17 -27.60
CA SER A 233 6.35 4.31 -28.44
C SER A 233 6.35 3.92 -29.92
N GLY A 234 5.56 4.62 -30.74
CA GLY A 234 5.40 4.31 -32.17
C GLY A 234 4.12 3.55 -32.51
N LEU A 235 3.08 3.67 -31.67
CA LEU A 235 1.75 3.07 -31.90
C LEU A 235 0.74 4.06 -32.51
N GLU A 236 1.21 5.19 -33.05
CA GLU A 236 0.38 6.32 -33.51
C GLU A 236 -0.49 6.01 -34.73
N ASP A 237 -0.06 5.05 -35.57
CA ASP A 237 -0.73 4.67 -36.81
C ASP A 237 -1.87 3.66 -36.63
N LEU A 238 -2.13 3.21 -35.40
CA LEU A 238 -3.07 2.12 -35.08
C LEU A 238 -4.48 2.60 -34.74
N GLN A 239 -4.88 3.79 -35.18
CA GLN A 239 -6.13 4.48 -34.79
C GLN A 239 -7.45 3.72 -35.06
N ILE A 240 -7.42 2.56 -35.74
CA ILE A 240 -8.59 1.76 -36.11
C ILE A 240 -8.70 0.49 -35.23
N THR A 241 -7.67 0.15 -34.46
CA THR A 241 -7.63 -1.06 -33.65
C THR A 241 -8.02 -0.75 -32.20
N ASP A 242 -8.81 -1.63 -31.61
CA ASP A 242 -9.19 -1.58 -30.20
C ASP A 242 -7.94 -1.73 -29.28
N GLU A 243 -7.91 -0.99 -28.17
CA GLU A 243 -6.77 -0.93 -27.24
C GLU A 243 -6.48 -2.29 -26.60
N GLU A 244 -7.51 -3.06 -26.20
CA GLU A 244 -7.35 -4.41 -25.63
C GLU A 244 -6.68 -5.35 -26.64
N THR A 245 -7.08 -5.24 -27.91
CA THR A 245 -6.48 -6.03 -28.99
C THR A 245 -5.00 -5.67 -29.20
N VAL A 246 -4.63 -4.39 -29.09
CA VAL A 246 -3.23 -3.95 -29.21
C VAL A 246 -2.41 -4.42 -28.00
N GLU A 247 -2.97 -4.34 -26.79
CA GLU A 247 -2.37 -4.87 -25.56
C GLU A 247 -2.05 -6.36 -25.69
N ASP A 248 -2.97 -7.16 -26.24
CA ASP A 248 -2.77 -8.58 -26.51
C ASP A 248 -1.61 -8.85 -27.48
N PHE A 249 -1.55 -8.11 -28.60
CA PHE A 249 -0.45 -8.28 -29.57
C PHE A 249 0.91 -7.91 -28.97
N ILE A 250 0.95 -6.86 -28.16
CA ILE A 250 2.15 -6.45 -27.43
C ILE A 250 2.54 -7.54 -26.43
N SER A 251 1.60 -8.02 -25.63
CA SER A 251 1.81 -9.09 -24.64
C SER A 251 2.37 -10.35 -25.31
N ILE A 252 1.72 -10.86 -26.36
CA ILE A 252 2.16 -12.06 -27.10
C ILE A 252 3.55 -11.87 -27.73
N HIS A 253 3.89 -10.66 -28.18
CA HIS A 253 5.21 -10.37 -28.74
C HIS A 253 6.29 -10.43 -27.67
N PHE A 254 6.06 -9.80 -26.53
CA PHE A 254 7.03 -9.69 -25.44
C PHE A 254 7.00 -10.87 -24.45
N GLN A 255 6.12 -11.85 -24.63
CA GLN A 255 6.25 -13.15 -23.97
C GLN A 255 7.30 -14.07 -24.60
N ARG A 256 7.82 -13.72 -25.78
CA ARG A 256 8.78 -14.54 -26.52
C ARG A 256 10.23 -14.17 -26.18
N GLU A 257 10.99 -15.14 -25.68
CA GLU A 257 12.41 -14.96 -25.33
C GLU A 257 13.27 -14.41 -26.48
N LYS A 258 12.98 -14.79 -27.73
CA LYS A 258 13.71 -14.30 -28.92
C LYS A 258 13.63 -12.79 -29.12
N ASN A 259 12.65 -12.14 -28.50
CA ASN A 259 12.45 -10.69 -28.53
C ASN A 259 12.99 -10.02 -27.24
N GLY A 260 13.79 -10.74 -26.44
CA GLY A 260 14.24 -10.29 -25.12
C GLY A 260 13.15 -10.33 -24.05
N GLY A 261 11.99 -10.90 -24.37
CA GLY A 261 10.78 -10.94 -23.56
C GLY A 261 10.72 -12.06 -22.51
N GLY A 262 9.63 -12.11 -21.75
CA GLY A 262 9.39 -13.04 -20.64
C GLY A 262 7.96 -12.91 -20.10
N GLU A 263 7.72 -13.37 -18.87
CA GLU A 263 6.38 -13.28 -18.25
C GLU A 263 5.94 -11.82 -18.07
N VAL A 264 4.80 -11.50 -18.70
CA VAL A 264 4.20 -10.16 -18.72
C VAL A 264 3.12 -10.10 -17.66
N GLU A 265 3.21 -9.12 -16.77
CA GLU A 265 2.25 -8.90 -15.69
C GLU A 265 1.08 -8.03 -16.16
N VAL A 266 1.39 -6.91 -16.81
CA VAL A 266 0.37 -5.99 -17.33
C VAL A 266 0.87 -5.24 -18.56
N VAL A 267 -0.04 -4.97 -19.49
CA VAL A 267 0.15 -4.04 -20.62
C VAL A 267 -0.97 -3.02 -20.56
N ARG A 268 -0.63 -1.74 -20.77
CA ARG A 268 -1.62 -0.68 -20.97
C ARG A 268 -1.22 0.21 -22.14
N CYS A 269 -2.14 0.52 -23.04
CA CYS A 269 -1.86 1.41 -24.17
C CYS A 269 -2.85 2.57 -24.28
N SER A 270 -2.41 3.68 -24.87
CA SER A 270 -3.25 4.80 -25.26
C SER A 270 -3.10 5.02 -26.76
N LEU A 271 -4.16 4.79 -27.52
CA LEU A 271 -4.20 5.00 -28.98
C LEU A 271 -5.01 6.25 -29.37
N GLY A 272 -5.97 6.62 -28.53
CA GLY A 272 -6.86 7.77 -28.72
C GLY A 272 -6.37 9.03 -28.01
N GLN A 273 -6.87 9.25 -26.80
CA GLN A 273 -6.52 10.39 -25.95
C GLN A 273 -5.57 9.97 -24.83
N PRO A 274 -4.68 10.88 -24.37
CA PRO A 274 -3.87 10.63 -23.21
C PRO A 274 -4.74 10.29 -22.00
N HIS A 275 -4.31 9.31 -21.21
CA HIS A 275 -4.99 8.95 -19.97
C HIS A 275 -4.00 8.51 -18.90
N ILE A 276 -4.44 8.59 -17.65
CA ILE A 276 -3.63 8.20 -16.50
C ILE A 276 -3.80 6.71 -16.25
N VAL A 277 -2.69 6.02 -16.16
CA VAL A 277 -2.58 4.62 -15.74
C VAL A 277 -1.82 4.53 -14.42
N TYR A 278 -2.15 3.54 -13.61
CA TYR A 278 -1.58 3.35 -12.28
C TYR A 278 -0.70 2.10 -12.26
N PHE A 279 0.49 2.21 -11.67
CA PHE A 279 1.45 1.11 -11.58
C PHE A 279 1.90 0.84 -10.15
N GLU A 280 2.16 -0.44 -9.89
CA GLU A 280 2.80 -0.91 -8.67
C GLU A 280 4.23 -1.34 -9.02
N GLU A 281 5.20 -0.99 -8.17
CA GLU A 281 6.61 -1.41 -8.28
C GLU A 281 7.05 -2.22 -7.06
#